data_AF-A0A382A4I9-F1
#
_entry.id   AF-A0A382A4I9-F1
#
_cell.length_a   1.000
_cell.length_b   1.000
_cell.length_c   1.000
_cell.angle_alpha   90.00
_cell.angle_beta   90.00
_cell.angle_gamma   90.00
#
_symmetry.space_group_name_H-M   'P 1'
#
loop_
_entity.id
_entity.type
_entity.pdbx_description
1 polymer ?
#
loop_
_entity_poly.entity_id
_entity_poly.type
_entity_poly.pdbx_seq_one_letter_code
_entity_poly.pdbx_strand_id
1 'polypeptide(L)' 'MAVVPFDVLRALSFDIFKATGIPEDDARILTDHLTTSNLVGHDSHGGWFMPRYV' A
#
# COMPACT_ATOMS: atom_id res chain seq x y z
N MET A 1 0.67 18.00 -3.76
CA MET A 1 0.42 16.60 -3.37
C MET A 1 -0.58 16.04 -4.36
N ALA A 2 -0.29 14.91 -5.01
CA ALA A 2 -1.29 14.26 -5.86
C ALA A 2 -2.35 13.60 -4.96
N VAL A 3 -3.62 13.69 -5.33
CA VAL A 3 -4.72 12.98 -4.65
C VAL A 3 -5.11 11.80 -5.52
N VAL A 4 -5.11 10.61 -4.92
CA VAL A 4 -5.50 9.36 -5.58
C VAL A 4 -6.67 8.77 -4.79
N PRO A 5 -7.72 8.26 -5.46
CA PRO A 5 -8.80 7.56 -4.77
C PRO A 5 -8.28 6.37 -3.96
N PHE A 6 -8.80 6.18 -2.75
CA PHE A 6 -8.34 5.14 -1.82
C PHE A 6 -8.32 3.74 -2.46
N ASP A 7 -9.43 3.34 -3.09
CA ASP A 7 -9.54 2.01 -3.70
C ASP A 7 -8.55 1.80 -4.85
N VAL A 8 -8.20 2.87 -5.58
CA VAL A 8 -7.21 2.81 -6.66
C VAL A 8 -5.81 2.60 -6.08
N LEU A 9 -5.44 3.36 -5.04
CA LEU A 9 -4.15 3.19 -4.38
C LEU A 9 -4.04 1.80 -3.74
N ARG A 10 -5.12 1.35 -3.07
CA ARG A 10 -5.19 0.04 -2.41
C ARG A 10 -5.04 -1.12 -3.40
N ALA A 11 -5.75 -1.07 -4.52
CA ALA A 11 -5.65 -2.10 -5.56
C ALA A 11 -4.22 -2.16 -6.16
N LEU A 12 -3.66 -1.00 -6.51
CA LEU A 12 -2.30 -0.93 -7.05
C LEU A 12 -1.25 -1.45 -6.06
N SER A 13 -1.33 -1.04 -4.79
CA SER A 13 -0.43 -1.52 -3.73
C SER A 13 -0.52 -3.04 -3.57
N PHE A 14 -1.73 -3.60 -3.58
CA PHE A 14 -1.92 -5.06 -3.50
C PHE A 14 -1.30 -5.79 -4.68
N ASP A 15 -1.51 -5.30 -5.91
CA ASP A 15 -0.95 -5.91 -7.11
C ASP A 15 0.58 -5.89 -7.09
N ILE A 16 1.19 -4.80 -6.62
CA ILE A 16 2.64 -4.68 -6.44
C ILE A 16 3.15 -5.73 -5.44
N PHE A 17 2.55 -5.81 -4.25
CA PHE A 17 2.98 -6.77 -3.23
C PHE A 17 2.77 -8.21 -3.68
N LYS A 18 1.63 -8.52 -4.30
CA LYS A 18 1.35 -9.87 -4.85
C LYS A 18 2.37 -10.28 -5.91
N ALA A 19 2.84 -9.33 -6.74
CA ALA A 19 3.84 -9.60 -7.77
C ALA A 19 5.22 -10.00 -7.19
N THR A 20 5.51 -9.71 -5.93
CA THR A 20 6.75 -10.16 -5.27
C THR A 20 6.78 -11.66 -4.94
N GLY A 21 5.63 -12.34 -4.98
CA GLY A 21 5.50 -13.77 -4.70
C GLY A 21 5.27 -14.13 -3.21
N ILE A 22 5.10 -13.13 -2.34
CA ILE A 22 4.69 -13.37 -0.94
C ILE A 22 3.26 -13.95 -0.86
N PRO A 23 2.88 -14.60 0.26
CA PRO A 23 1.52 -15.05 0.48
C PRO A 23 0.49 -13.94 0.28
N GLU A 24 -0.67 -14.28 -0.31
CA GLU A 24 -1.71 -13.28 -0.61
C GLU A 24 -2.19 -12.53 0.65
N ASP A 25 -2.30 -13.22 1.77
CA ASP A 25 -2.71 -12.61 3.05
C ASP A 25 -1.69 -11.58 3.53
N ASP A 26 -0.40 -11.84 3.37
CA ASP A 26 0.67 -10.89 3.71
C ASP A 26 0.62 -9.66 2.80
N ALA A 27 0.37 -9.86 1.50
CA ALA A 27 0.18 -8.75 0.56
C ALA A 27 -1.04 -7.87 0.94
N ARG A 28 -2.13 -8.47 1.42
CA ARG A 28 -3.29 -7.73 1.95
C ARG A 28 -2.93 -6.92 3.20
N ILE A 29 -2.23 -7.52 4.15
CA ILE A 29 -1.80 -6.86 5.40
C ILE A 29 -0.92 -5.64 5.10
N LEU A 30 0.09 -5.79 4.25
CA LEU A 30 0.99 -4.70 3.87
C LEU A 30 0.24 -3.57 3.16
N THR A 31 -0.64 -3.93 2.23
CA THR A 31 -1.50 -2.98 1.51
C THR A 31 -2.35 -2.18 2.48
N ASP A 32 -3.14 -2.85 3.31
CA ASP A 32 -4.08 -2.21 4.23
C ASP A 32 -3.35 -1.30 5.22
N HIS A 33 -2.19 -1.73 5.72
CA HIS A 33 -1.36 -0.93 6.63
C HIS A 33 -0.93 0.41 5.99
N LEU A 34 -0.36 0.36 4.79
CA LEU A 34 0.20 1.55 4.13
C LEU A 34 -0.89 2.48 3.58
N THR A 35 -1.93 1.94 2.95
CA THR A 35 -3.00 2.79 2.39
C THR A 35 -3.87 3.42 3.48
N THR A 36 -4.11 2.71 4.58
CA THR A 36 -4.80 3.29 5.74
C THR A 36 -3.95 4.39 6.38
N SER A 37 -2.63 4.22 6.45
CA SER A 37 -1.73 5.27 6.95
C SER A 37 -1.84 6.56 6.15
N ASN A 38 -1.96 6.49 4.81
CA ASN A 38 -2.31 7.67 4.00
C ASN A 38 -3.70 8.22 4.30
N LEU A 39 -4.72 7.34 4.43
CA LEU A 39 -6.10 7.76 4.68
C LEU A 39 -6.26 8.56 5.98
N VAL A 40 -5.47 8.23 7.01
CA VAL A 40 -5.49 8.93 8.30
C VAL A 40 -4.44 10.06 8.41
N GLY A 41 -3.77 10.42 7.31
CA GLY A 41 -2.83 11.54 7.26
C GLY A 41 -1.41 11.26 7.77
N HIS A 42 -1.05 9.99 7.97
CA HIS A 42 0.29 9.53 8.35
C HIS A 42 1.15 9.19 7.12
N ASP A 43 1.33 10.15 6.20
CA ASP A 43 1.96 9.91 4.89
C ASP A 43 3.40 9.37 4.95
N SER A 44 4.15 9.69 6.00
CA SER A 44 5.51 9.15 6.23
C SER A 44 5.56 7.64 6.45
N HIS A 45 4.41 7.03 6.78
CA HIS A 45 4.22 5.60 6.97
C HIS A 45 3.28 5.00 5.90
N GLY A 46 2.95 5.76 4.86
CA GLY A 46 2.04 5.34 3.79
C GLY A 46 2.76 4.83 2.54
N GLY A 47 2.16 5.07 1.38
CA GLY A 47 2.60 4.55 0.07
C GLY A 47 4.05 4.90 -0.31
N TRP A 48 4.60 6.02 0.16
CA TRP A 48 6.02 6.36 -0.09
C TRP A 48 7.00 5.35 0.53
N PHE A 49 6.58 4.61 1.56
CA PHE A 49 7.41 3.60 2.21
C PHE A 49 7.43 2.26 1.47
N MET A 50 6.51 2.03 0.52
CA MET A 50 6.42 0.79 -0.26
C MET A 50 7.73 0.35 -0.94
N PRO A 51 8.54 1.24 -1.57
CA PRO A 51 9.79 0.85 -2.23
C PRO A 51 10.82 0.18 -1.32
N ARG A 52 10.65 0.23 0.01
CA ARG A 52 11.54 -0.44 0.96
C ARG A 52 11.19 -1.92 1.18
N TYR A 53 10.00 -2.34 0.78
CA TYR A 53 9.46 -3.69 0.98
C TYR A 53 9.49 -4.55 -0.29
N VAL A 54 9.71 -3.94 -1.45
CA VAL A 54 9.71 -4.58 -2.77
C VAL A 54 11.12 -4.73 -3.33
#